data_AF-A0A9E3TKN0-F1
#
_entry.id   AF-A0A9E3TKN0-F1
#
_cell.length_a   1.000
_cell.length_b   1.000
_cell.length_c   1.000
_cell.angle_alpha   90.00
_cell.angle_beta   90.00
_cell.angle_gamma   90.00
#
_symmetry.space_group_name_H-M   'P 1'
#
loop_
_entity.id
_entity.type
_entity.pdbx_description
1 polymer ?
#
loop_
_entity_poly.entity_id
_entity_poly.type
_entity_poly.pdbx_seq_one_letter_code
_entity_poly.pdbx_strand_id
1 'polypeptide(L)'
;MKYFIVITSTLLCTSLALAHEGHSHAPTPETKKRIEQLNTAPNVTFVATQLSASHQDSKQPEAAKYFAPFMGNDGDGKSSTNNVKVRWDEDYLYVESNGMPDHPMMIGITAWQQQVPLPQRYIGTNAWRIPLHPVPAQHPMSAKEHFFRGAIALAVNGIPIFNPIKNDGKTDTLLAGELDQWGGHCGRADDYHYHLAPVHLEKIVGKGNPVGIALDGYPIYGYEDADGSKPSLDWLNGHKDAAGNYHYHATKTYPYLNGGFYGEVVERDGQVDPQPRAQGVRPALPGLRGAKITGFETPKPGSYVVKYDVFGEKRSVEYTVADNGSATFNFVSPQGAKTENYTLRQGGGSGRGNAQRPGSQRPGSQRLQSPPPGDRKSQNERGQGEADGGQPLRGGGDRIANALDANHDGQIDKTELSRAVEAFRKLDVNRDGQISAQELRDSGDDRSRDQGDQPRGNRPPGQAGGPYGPQPGDGPRQPWILVHADEIDLNKDKIISRDEIVGEAAKAFAGYDANHDGKLTDEELNGRGGSRSAMGGFLKGHFKEIDRDGDGILSRDEAIGNAERMFAKMDSNEDGNISPEELEASRRK
;
A
#
# COMPACT_ATOMS: atom_id res chain seq x y z
N MET A 1 33.83 30.14 -38.55
CA MET A 1 33.42 30.43 -39.96
C MET A 1 32.39 29.41 -40.39
N LYS A 2 31.12 29.81 -40.51
CA LYS A 2 30.12 29.49 -41.56
C LYS A 2 28.74 29.98 -41.11
N TYR A 3 27.89 30.28 -42.08
CA TYR A 3 26.96 31.40 -42.14
C TYR A 3 25.53 31.07 -41.67
N PHE A 4 24.81 32.10 -41.19
CA PHE A 4 23.34 32.15 -41.11
C PHE A 4 22.78 32.88 -42.33
N ILE A 5 21.69 32.34 -42.91
CA ILE A 5 20.83 33.03 -43.87
C ILE A 5 19.45 33.20 -43.22
N VAL A 6 18.99 34.45 -43.18
CA VAL A 6 17.62 34.86 -42.85
C VAL A 6 16.89 35.12 -44.16
N ILE A 7 15.69 34.57 -44.32
CA ILE A 7 14.70 35.06 -45.28
C ILE A 7 13.35 35.20 -44.58
N THR A 8 12.85 36.42 -44.60
CA THR A 8 11.50 36.88 -44.27
C THR A 8 10.57 36.74 -45.49
N SER A 9 9.29 36.41 -45.30
CA SER A 9 8.15 37.28 -45.68
C SER A 9 6.78 36.58 -45.53
N THR A 10 5.87 37.37 -44.94
CA THR A 10 4.39 37.40 -44.87
C THR A 10 3.59 36.91 -46.08
N LEU A 11 2.38 36.37 -45.84
CA LEU A 11 1.13 36.97 -46.37
C LEU A 11 -0.15 36.51 -45.63
N LEU A 12 -1.07 37.48 -45.48
CA LEU A 12 -2.45 37.38 -44.99
C LEU A 12 -3.35 36.49 -45.87
N CYS A 13 -4.40 35.89 -45.28
CA CYS A 13 -5.76 36.07 -45.81
C CYS A 13 -6.88 35.73 -44.81
N THR A 14 -7.84 36.64 -44.76
CA THR A 14 -9.17 36.61 -44.16
C THR A 14 -10.15 35.72 -44.93
N SER A 15 -11.08 35.04 -44.26
CA SER A 15 -12.49 34.95 -44.70
C SER A 15 -13.43 34.55 -43.55
N LEU A 16 -14.61 35.17 -43.57
CA LEU A 16 -15.70 35.14 -42.60
C LEU A 16 -16.80 34.12 -42.98
N ALA A 17 -17.66 33.84 -41.98
CA ALA A 17 -19.03 33.32 -42.01
C ALA A 17 -19.20 31.79 -42.16
N LEU A 18 -20.03 31.09 -41.38
CA LEU A 18 -21.42 31.38 -40.97
C LEU A 18 -21.77 30.88 -39.55
N ALA A 19 -22.82 31.49 -38.99
CA ALA A 19 -23.32 31.40 -37.63
C ALA A 19 -24.14 30.13 -37.30
N HIS A 20 -24.20 29.81 -36.00
CA HIS A 20 -25.49 29.68 -35.30
C HIS A 20 -25.31 30.03 -33.81
N GLU A 21 -26.09 31.01 -33.34
CA GLU A 21 -25.99 31.64 -32.02
C GLU A 21 -26.69 30.85 -30.92
N GLY A 22 -26.01 30.77 -29.77
CA GLY A 22 -26.55 30.42 -28.47
C GLY A 22 -25.75 31.15 -27.40
N HIS A 23 -26.22 32.36 -27.05
CA HIS A 23 -25.87 33.21 -25.90
C HIS A 23 -24.38 33.40 -25.55
N SER A 24 -23.76 34.47 -26.07
CA SER A 24 -22.53 35.02 -25.49
C SER A 24 -22.76 36.44 -24.95
N HIS A 25 -22.51 36.61 -23.64
CA HIS A 25 -22.40 37.93 -23.03
C HIS A 25 -21.06 38.54 -23.49
N ALA A 26 -21.11 39.66 -24.20
CA ALA A 26 -19.91 40.44 -24.47
C ALA A 26 -19.32 40.97 -23.13
N PRO A 27 -18.01 40.82 -22.90
CA PRO A 27 -17.38 41.23 -21.64
C PRO A 27 -17.48 42.74 -21.44
N THR A 28 -17.74 43.14 -20.19
CA THR A 28 -17.89 44.55 -19.78
C THR A 28 -16.63 45.38 -20.09
N PRO A 29 -16.73 46.72 -20.17
CA PRO A 29 -15.58 47.59 -20.42
C PRO A 29 -14.43 47.39 -19.41
N GLU A 30 -14.73 47.08 -18.14
CA GLU A 30 -13.70 46.73 -17.14
C GLU A 30 -13.05 45.38 -17.43
N THR A 31 -13.84 44.38 -17.88
CA THR A 31 -13.32 43.08 -18.30
C THR A 31 -12.41 43.20 -19.53
N LYS A 32 -12.75 44.06 -20.51
CA LYS A 32 -11.87 44.36 -21.65
C LYS A 32 -10.57 45.05 -21.23
N LYS A 33 -10.63 46.01 -20.30
CA LYS A 33 -9.45 46.69 -19.75
C LYS A 33 -8.55 45.75 -18.96
N ARG A 34 -9.14 44.77 -18.27
CA ARG A 34 -8.41 43.71 -17.54
C ARG A 34 -7.79 42.68 -18.48
N ILE A 35 -8.45 42.36 -19.60
CA ILE A 35 -7.88 41.54 -20.68
C ILE A 35 -6.71 42.28 -21.36
N GLU A 36 -6.83 43.58 -21.63
CA GLU A 36 -5.72 44.38 -22.16
C GLU A 36 -4.56 44.49 -21.17
N GLN A 37 -4.81 44.73 -19.88
CA GLN A 37 -3.76 44.74 -18.84
C GLN A 37 -3.06 43.39 -18.68
N LEU A 38 -3.78 42.27 -18.75
CA LEU A 38 -3.22 40.91 -18.68
C LEU A 38 -2.41 40.54 -19.94
N ASN A 39 -2.75 41.13 -21.09
CA ASN A 39 -2.03 40.93 -22.36
C ASN A 39 -0.84 41.89 -22.55
N THR A 40 -0.68 42.91 -21.70
CA THR A 40 0.42 43.89 -21.76
C THR A 40 1.37 43.86 -20.55
N ALA A 41 1.12 43.01 -19.55
CA ALA A 41 2.08 42.68 -18.50
C ALA A 41 3.16 41.72 -19.07
N PRO A 42 4.43 41.76 -18.60
CA PRO A 42 5.49 40.94 -19.16
C PRO A 42 5.10 39.46 -19.06
N ASN A 43 5.01 38.82 -20.22
CA ASN A 43 4.55 37.46 -20.41
C ASN A 43 5.34 36.48 -19.51
N VAL A 44 4.66 35.76 -18.63
CA VAL A 44 5.11 34.41 -18.29
C VAL A 44 4.73 33.53 -19.47
N THR A 45 5.68 33.37 -20.37
CA THR A 45 5.59 32.43 -21.48
C THR A 45 5.59 31.02 -20.89
N PHE A 46 4.46 30.30 -20.96
CA PHE A 46 4.52 28.83 -20.92
C PHE A 46 5.09 28.38 -22.26
N VAL A 47 6.42 28.32 -22.34
CA VAL A 47 7.08 27.50 -23.33
C VAL A 47 6.84 26.07 -22.87
N ALA A 48 6.06 25.29 -23.62
CA ALA A 48 6.21 23.84 -23.61
C ALA A 48 7.59 23.56 -24.22
N THR A 49 8.64 23.79 -23.43
CA THR A 49 9.95 23.26 -23.72
C THR A 49 9.75 21.75 -23.60
N GLN A 50 9.92 21.03 -24.71
CA GLN A 50 10.65 19.78 -24.59
C GLN A 50 11.84 20.13 -23.70
N LEU A 51 11.87 19.60 -22.47
CA LEU A 51 13.10 19.50 -21.74
C LEU A 51 13.98 18.55 -22.57
N SER A 52 14.58 19.08 -23.63
CA SER A 52 16.01 18.85 -23.79
C SER A 52 16.59 19.40 -22.49
N ALA A 53 16.77 18.50 -21.53
CA ALA A 53 17.55 18.78 -20.35
C ALA A 53 18.81 19.49 -20.85
N SER A 54 18.95 20.77 -20.52
CA SER A 54 20.27 21.34 -20.44
C SER A 54 20.97 20.48 -19.39
N HIS A 55 21.69 19.46 -19.88
CA HIS A 55 22.76 18.79 -19.16
C HIS A 55 23.63 19.92 -18.58
N GLN A 56 23.36 20.31 -17.34
CA GLN A 56 24.49 20.36 -16.44
C GLN A 56 24.94 18.90 -16.38
N ASP A 57 26.19 18.65 -16.78
CA ASP A 57 26.89 17.39 -16.56
C ASP A 57 26.82 17.07 -15.06
N SER A 58 25.70 16.51 -14.59
CA SER A 58 25.69 15.80 -13.32
C SER A 58 26.50 14.55 -13.58
N LYS A 59 27.73 14.55 -13.07
CA LYS A 59 28.62 13.40 -13.10
C LYS A 59 27.80 12.18 -12.67
N GLN A 60 27.81 11.12 -13.49
CA GLN A 60 27.07 9.89 -13.22
C GLN A 60 27.29 9.45 -11.75
N PRO A 61 26.21 9.25 -10.96
CA PRO A 61 26.33 8.81 -9.58
C PRO A 61 27.06 7.47 -9.48
N GLU A 62 27.86 7.27 -8.43
CA GLU A 62 28.59 6.00 -8.23
C GLU A 62 27.63 4.80 -8.19
N ALA A 63 26.46 4.95 -7.57
CA ALA A 63 25.43 3.90 -7.52
C ALA A 63 24.94 3.45 -8.90
N ALA A 64 24.91 4.34 -9.89
CA ALA A 64 24.51 4.00 -11.25
C ALA A 64 25.50 3.03 -11.93
N LYS A 65 26.78 3.06 -11.52
CA LYS A 65 27.82 2.18 -12.09
C LYS A 65 27.65 0.73 -11.69
N TYR A 66 27.00 0.45 -10.56
CA TYR A 66 26.75 -0.91 -10.08
C TYR A 66 25.89 -1.72 -11.06
N PHE A 67 25.02 -1.04 -11.81
CA PHE A 67 24.12 -1.65 -12.80
C PHE A 67 24.75 -1.81 -14.18
N ALA A 68 25.91 -1.17 -14.43
CA ALA A 68 26.52 -1.12 -15.76
C ALA A 68 26.69 -2.50 -16.42
N PRO A 69 27.12 -3.58 -15.72
CA PRO A 69 27.25 -4.90 -16.34
C PRO A 69 25.95 -5.54 -16.84
N PHE A 70 24.79 -4.97 -16.48
CA PHE A 70 23.46 -5.47 -16.86
C PHE A 70 22.70 -4.50 -17.77
N MET A 71 23.31 -3.37 -18.13
CA MET A 71 22.71 -2.41 -19.05
C MET A 71 22.86 -2.87 -20.51
N GLY A 72 21.83 -2.64 -21.32
CA GLY A 72 21.81 -3.09 -22.72
C GLY A 72 22.63 -2.22 -23.67
N ASN A 73 23.45 -2.89 -24.51
CA ASN A 73 24.32 -2.44 -25.62
C ASN A 73 25.73 -1.93 -25.29
N ASP A 74 26.53 -2.75 -24.61
CA ASP A 74 27.99 -2.58 -24.55
C ASP A 74 28.71 -3.20 -25.76
N GLY A 75 28.12 -3.17 -26.97
CA GLY A 75 28.82 -3.54 -28.22
C GLY A 75 29.42 -4.97 -28.31
N ASP A 76 29.20 -5.81 -27.30
CA ASP A 76 29.82 -7.14 -27.10
C ASP A 76 28.88 -8.31 -27.49
N GLY A 77 27.67 -7.99 -27.94
CA GLY A 77 26.71 -8.95 -28.50
C GLY A 77 25.98 -9.81 -27.47
N LYS A 78 26.14 -9.56 -26.17
CA LYS A 78 25.39 -10.24 -25.11
C LYS A 78 24.20 -9.37 -24.68
N SER A 79 23.07 -9.53 -25.36
CA SER A 79 21.82 -8.87 -24.94
C SER A 79 21.33 -9.48 -23.64
N SER A 80 21.46 -8.78 -22.51
CA SER A 80 20.70 -9.10 -21.29
C SER A 80 19.21 -9.07 -21.62
N THR A 81 18.47 -10.10 -21.20
CA THR A 81 17.01 -10.14 -21.41
C THR A 81 16.27 -9.22 -20.45
N ASN A 82 16.90 -8.81 -19.33
CA ASN A 82 16.29 -7.93 -18.33
C ASN A 82 16.30 -6.44 -18.74
N ASN A 83 17.13 -6.07 -19.72
CA ASN A 83 17.25 -4.72 -20.28
C ASN A 83 17.29 -3.62 -19.19
N VAL A 84 18.23 -3.73 -18.27
CA VAL A 84 18.38 -2.75 -17.19
C VAL A 84 18.72 -1.39 -17.80
N LYS A 85 18.02 -0.35 -17.34
CA LYS A 85 18.35 1.04 -17.67
C LYS A 85 18.36 1.86 -16.41
N VAL A 86 19.26 2.84 -16.36
CA VAL A 86 19.32 3.77 -15.24
C VAL A 86 19.16 5.19 -15.73
N ARG A 87 18.47 6.00 -14.93
CA ARG A 87 18.38 7.45 -15.08
C ARG A 87 18.43 8.05 -13.68
N TRP A 88 18.84 9.30 -13.54
CA TRP A 88 18.96 9.94 -12.23
C TRP A 88 18.57 11.40 -12.30
N ASP A 89 18.18 11.94 -11.14
CA ASP A 89 18.13 13.36 -10.85
C ASP A 89 19.11 13.68 -9.70
N GLU A 90 18.94 14.80 -9.02
CA GLU A 90 19.79 15.19 -7.90
C GLU A 90 19.60 14.28 -6.67
N ASP A 91 18.39 13.78 -6.45
CA ASP A 91 18.02 13.09 -5.21
C ASP A 91 17.96 11.57 -5.37
N TYR A 92 17.63 11.09 -6.58
CA TYR A 92 17.27 9.69 -6.81
C TYR A 92 17.93 9.08 -8.05
N LEU A 93 18.34 7.83 -7.88
CA LEU A 93 18.59 6.89 -8.96
C LEU A 93 17.28 6.16 -9.28
N TYR A 94 16.93 6.13 -10.56
CA TYR A 94 15.82 5.32 -11.06
C TYR A 94 16.34 4.16 -11.88
N VAL A 95 15.89 2.96 -11.56
CA VAL A 95 16.31 1.73 -12.22
C VAL A 95 15.11 1.09 -12.89
N GLU A 96 15.20 0.94 -14.20
CA GLU A 96 14.22 0.27 -15.04
C GLU A 96 14.66 -1.15 -15.34
N SER A 97 13.72 -2.09 -15.32
CA SER A 97 13.97 -3.50 -15.67
C SER A 97 12.66 -4.18 -16.07
N ASN A 98 12.74 -5.40 -16.62
CA ASN A 98 11.57 -6.24 -16.82
C ASN A 98 11.37 -7.29 -15.72
N GLY A 99 12.21 -7.32 -14.69
CA GLY A 99 12.10 -8.27 -13.58
C GLY A 99 12.43 -9.72 -13.95
N MET A 100 13.08 -9.99 -15.08
CA MET A 100 13.45 -11.35 -15.52
C MET A 100 14.97 -11.51 -15.56
N PRO A 101 15.59 -12.32 -14.67
CA PRO A 101 17.04 -12.51 -14.66
C PRO A 101 17.53 -13.40 -15.81
N ASP A 102 18.79 -13.24 -16.18
CA ASP A 102 19.50 -14.06 -17.19
C ASP A 102 20.01 -15.40 -16.61
N HIS A 103 19.17 -16.11 -15.86
CA HIS A 103 19.44 -17.46 -15.36
C HIS A 103 18.16 -18.30 -15.31
N PRO A 104 18.25 -19.64 -15.29
CA PRO A 104 17.08 -20.49 -15.08
C PRO A 104 16.45 -20.20 -13.71
N MET A 105 15.13 -19.99 -13.67
CA MET A 105 14.38 -19.66 -12.44
C MET A 105 13.59 -20.87 -11.94
N MET A 106 13.08 -20.82 -10.71
CA MET A 106 12.09 -21.74 -10.12
C MET A 106 12.57 -23.18 -9.86
N ILE A 107 13.70 -23.61 -10.44
CA ILE A 107 14.23 -24.97 -10.28
C ILE A 107 14.59 -25.24 -8.82
N GLY A 108 14.04 -26.32 -8.27
CA GLY A 108 14.29 -26.75 -6.89
C GLY A 108 13.14 -26.45 -5.93
N ILE A 109 12.19 -25.58 -6.30
CA ILE A 109 11.04 -25.25 -5.46
C ILE A 109 10.17 -26.49 -5.22
N THR A 110 9.81 -26.72 -3.95
CA THR A 110 8.96 -27.85 -3.50
C THR A 110 7.66 -27.41 -2.83
N ALA A 111 7.62 -26.19 -2.29
CA ALA A 111 6.41 -25.55 -1.81
C ALA A 111 5.93 -24.52 -2.85
N TRP A 112 5.35 -25.00 -3.96
CA TRP A 112 5.02 -24.14 -5.08
C TRP A 112 3.58 -23.62 -5.07
N GLN A 113 3.40 -22.29 -5.15
CA GLN A 113 2.10 -21.63 -5.28
C GLN A 113 1.56 -21.51 -6.71
N GLN A 114 2.08 -22.32 -7.65
CA GLN A 114 1.63 -22.37 -9.05
C GLN A 114 1.81 -21.07 -9.86
N GLN A 115 2.61 -20.13 -9.35
CA GLN A 115 3.04 -18.92 -10.06
C GLN A 115 4.30 -19.18 -10.87
N VAL A 116 4.43 -18.50 -12.00
CA VAL A 116 5.54 -18.65 -12.95
C VAL A 116 6.11 -17.27 -13.28
N PRO A 117 7.37 -17.16 -13.70
CA PRO A 117 7.97 -15.84 -13.90
C PRO A 117 7.41 -15.16 -15.15
N LEU A 118 6.86 -13.97 -14.98
CA LEU A 118 6.41 -13.09 -16.06
C LEU A 118 7.16 -11.76 -16.00
N PRO A 119 7.48 -11.18 -17.17
CA PRO A 119 8.09 -9.86 -17.22
C PRO A 119 7.14 -8.81 -16.64
N GLN A 120 7.68 -7.98 -15.77
CA GLN A 120 7.02 -6.84 -15.15
C GLN A 120 7.41 -5.54 -15.84
N ARG A 121 6.60 -4.50 -15.74
CA ARG A 121 6.87 -3.20 -16.39
C ARG A 121 7.42 -2.20 -15.39
N TYR A 122 8.63 -2.44 -14.89
CA TYR A 122 9.32 -1.50 -14.00
C TYR A 122 9.99 -0.40 -14.82
N ILE A 123 9.21 0.47 -15.47
CA ILE A 123 9.69 1.49 -16.41
C ILE A 123 9.00 2.83 -16.18
N GLY A 124 9.64 3.94 -16.61
CA GLY A 124 9.06 5.28 -16.54
C GLY A 124 8.74 5.66 -15.09
N THR A 125 7.49 6.04 -14.82
CA THR A 125 7.01 6.39 -13.47
C THR A 125 6.85 5.17 -12.55
N ASN A 126 6.92 3.95 -13.09
CA ASN A 126 6.90 2.69 -12.33
C ASN A 126 8.31 2.08 -12.22
N ALA A 127 9.36 2.86 -12.41
CA ALA A 127 10.74 2.42 -12.17
C ALA A 127 11.02 2.29 -10.67
N TRP A 128 12.00 1.48 -10.30
CA TRP A 128 12.55 1.49 -8.94
C TRP A 128 13.17 2.85 -8.65
N ARG A 129 13.04 3.35 -7.42
CA ARG A 129 13.60 4.63 -6.98
C ARG A 129 14.46 4.39 -5.74
N ILE A 130 15.71 4.83 -5.80
CA ILE A 130 16.71 4.65 -4.75
C ILE A 130 17.33 6.00 -4.42
N PRO A 131 17.39 6.43 -3.15
CA PRO A 131 18.00 7.71 -2.79
C PRO A 131 19.52 7.71 -3.05
N LEU A 132 20.03 8.79 -3.65
CA LEU A 132 21.46 9.02 -3.90
C LEU A 132 22.19 9.59 -2.68
N HIS A 133 21.43 10.16 -1.75
CA HIS A 133 21.92 10.79 -0.52
C HIS A 133 21.30 10.12 0.69
N PRO A 134 21.71 8.87 1.01
CA PRO A 134 21.14 8.14 2.12
C PRO A 134 21.50 8.81 3.46
N VAL A 135 20.50 8.95 4.33
CA VAL A 135 20.64 9.54 5.66
C VAL A 135 20.54 8.44 6.71
N PRO A 136 21.52 8.27 7.62
CA PRO A 136 21.39 7.32 8.72
C PRO A 136 20.16 7.63 9.58
N ALA A 137 19.31 6.63 9.80
CA ALA A 137 18.13 6.77 10.64
C ALA A 137 18.53 6.93 12.11
N GLN A 138 17.82 7.80 12.84
CA GLN A 138 17.95 7.88 14.30
C GLN A 138 17.50 6.58 14.98
N HIS A 139 16.48 5.93 14.39
CA HIS A 139 15.92 4.66 14.83
C HIS A 139 15.87 3.70 13.63
N PRO A 140 16.96 2.95 13.38
CA PRO A 140 16.99 1.96 12.31
C PRO A 140 15.87 0.91 12.48
N MET A 141 15.21 0.55 11.38
CA MET A 141 14.06 -0.37 11.41
C MET A 141 14.48 -1.78 11.03
N SER A 142 13.94 -2.78 11.75
CA SER A 142 14.26 -4.20 11.56
C SER A 142 13.36 -4.86 10.52
N ALA A 143 13.93 -5.54 9.52
CA ALA A 143 13.16 -6.39 8.60
C ALA A 143 12.62 -7.66 9.29
N LYS A 144 13.05 -7.97 10.52
CA LYS A 144 12.43 -9.06 11.29
C LYS A 144 11.01 -8.72 11.75
N GLU A 145 10.71 -7.44 11.91
CA GLU A 145 9.47 -6.93 12.51
C GLU A 145 8.65 -6.08 11.52
N HIS A 146 9.28 -5.64 10.43
CA HIS A 146 8.73 -4.71 9.44
C HIS A 146 8.99 -5.20 8.01
N PHE A 147 8.37 -4.54 7.03
CA PHE A 147 8.63 -4.73 5.60
C PHE A 147 8.38 -6.17 5.09
N PHE A 148 7.35 -6.84 5.61
CA PHE A 148 6.97 -8.19 5.17
C PHE A 148 6.31 -8.22 3.78
N ARG A 149 6.11 -7.06 3.15
CA ARG A 149 5.57 -6.91 1.80
C ARG A 149 6.53 -6.07 0.97
N GLY A 150 6.55 -6.34 -0.34
CA GLY A 150 7.38 -5.61 -1.28
C GLY A 150 8.88 -5.89 -1.11
N ALA A 151 9.68 -5.15 -1.86
CA ALA A 151 11.12 -5.27 -1.81
C ALA A 151 11.70 -4.47 -0.64
N ILE A 152 12.85 -4.94 -0.15
CA ILE A 152 13.72 -4.21 0.78
C ILE A 152 15.01 -3.76 0.11
N ALA A 153 15.33 -4.32 -1.06
CA ALA A 153 16.48 -3.96 -1.86
C ALA A 153 16.25 -4.25 -3.34
N LEU A 154 17.14 -3.75 -4.18
CA LEU A 154 17.20 -4.05 -5.61
C LEU A 154 18.56 -4.66 -5.94
N ALA A 155 18.57 -5.84 -6.56
CA ALA A 155 19.80 -6.44 -7.06
C ALA A 155 20.34 -5.64 -8.24
N VAL A 156 21.66 -5.65 -8.43
CA VAL A 156 22.33 -4.92 -9.54
C VAL A 156 21.92 -5.40 -10.93
N ASN A 157 21.36 -6.60 -11.03
CA ASN A 157 20.76 -7.09 -12.27
C ASN A 157 19.33 -6.57 -12.49
N GLY A 158 18.79 -5.70 -11.63
CA GLY A 158 17.45 -5.11 -11.75
C GLY A 158 16.31 -5.96 -11.20
N ILE A 159 16.61 -7.02 -10.46
CA ILE A 159 15.61 -7.90 -9.81
C ILE A 159 15.38 -7.44 -8.37
N PRO A 160 14.13 -7.27 -7.92
CA PRO A 160 13.88 -6.90 -6.54
C PRO A 160 14.26 -8.01 -5.56
N ILE A 161 14.68 -7.60 -4.37
CA ILE A 161 15.01 -8.49 -3.26
C ILE A 161 14.03 -8.19 -2.12
N PHE A 162 13.25 -9.19 -1.76
CA PHE A 162 12.21 -9.15 -0.76
C PHE A 162 12.76 -9.65 0.58
N ASN A 163 12.02 -9.36 1.64
CA ASN A 163 12.32 -9.80 2.99
C ASN A 163 12.37 -11.35 3.06
N PRO A 164 13.40 -11.97 3.65
CA PRO A 164 13.45 -13.43 3.86
C PRO A 164 12.23 -14.00 4.57
N ILE A 165 11.61 -13.21 5.46
CA ILE A 165 10.37 -13.53 6.15
C ILE A 165 9.17 -13.19 5.27
N LYS A 166 8.23 -14.13 5.14
CA LYS A 166 7.00 -13.95 4.38
C LYS A 166 6.10 -12.87 4.97
N ASN A 167 5.05 -12.53 4.23
CA ASN A 167 3.96 -11.65 4.64
C ASN A 167 3.25 -12.06 5.95
N ASP A 168 3.45 -13.29 6.45
CA ASP A 168 2.93 -13.73 7.75
C ASP A 168 3.77 -13.26 8.95
N GLY A 169 4.94 -12.67 8.70
CA GLY A 169 5.86 -12.16 9.71
C GLY A 169 6.59 -13.24 10.52
N LYS A 170 6.47 -14.52 10.15
CA LYS A 170 7.00 -15.65 10.94
C LYS A 170 7.80 -16.65 10.11
N THR A 171 7.42 -16.88 8.86
CA THR A 171 7.97 -17.98 8.08
C THR A 171 9.18 -17.54 7.24
N ASP A 172 10.31 -18.20 7.46
CA ASP A 172 11.50 -18.10 6.61
C ASP A 172 11.26 -18.80 5.26
N THR A 173 11.41 -18.04 4.16
CA THR A 173 11.10 -18.53 2.81
C THR A 173 12.08 -19.59 2.30
N LEU A 174 13.34 -19.53 2.72
CA LEU A 174 14.33 -20.57 2.40
C LEU A 174 13.97 -21.88 3.10
N LEU A 175 13.69 -21.81 4.41
CA LEU A 175 13.35 -23.00 5.20
C LEU A 175 12.01 -23.62 4.78
N ALA A 176 11.08 -22.82 4.24
CA ALA A 176 9.82 -23.29 3.70
C ALA A 176 9.96 -24.10 2.38
N GLY A 177 11.14 -24.13 1.74
CA GLY A 177 11.36 -24.84 0.48
C GLY A 177 10.69 -24.17 -0.73
N GLU A 178 10.48 -22.85 -0.63
CA GLU A 178 9.82 -22.02 -1.65
C GLU A 178 10.79 -21.36 -2.63
N LEU A 179 12.09 -21.43 -2.36
CA LEU A 179 13.13 -20.79 -3.18
C LEU A 179 13.73 -21.73 -4.20
N ASP A 180 14.09 -21.17 -5.35
CA ASP A 180 14.93 -21.84 -6.33
C ASP A 180 16.41 -21.82 -5.90
N GLN A 181 17.26 -22.45 -6.72
CA GLN A 181 18.70 -22.54 -6.48
C GLN A 181 19.44 -21.17 -6.42
N TRP A 182 18.80 -20.09 -6.88
CA TRP A 182 19.35 -18.73 -6.84
C TRP A 182 18.80 -17.91 -5.67
N GLY A 183 17.91 -18.50 -4.86
CA GLY A 183 17.31 -17.85 -3.70
C GLY A 183 16.11 -16.99 -4.06
N GLY A 184 15.44 -17.22 -5.19
CA GLY A 184 14.26 -16.47 -5.59
C GLY A 184 13.04 -17.33 -5.92
N HIS A 185 11.89 -16.68 -6.07
CA HIS A 185 10.65 -17.30 -6.50
C HIS A 185 9.70 -16.25 -7.12
N CYS A 186 8.51 -16.70 -7.54
CA CYS A 186 7.49 -15.80 -8.06
C CYS A 186 6.42 -15.44 -7.02
N GLY A 187 6.08 -14.16 -6.94
CA GLY A 187 4.99 -13.62 -6.14
C GLY A 187 3.61 -13.84 -6.75
N ARG A 188 2.58 -13.29 -6.10
CA ARG A 188 1.18 -13.44 -6.51
C ARG A 188 0.88 -12.77 -7.86
N ALA A 189 1.70 -11.82 -8.29
CA ALA A 189 1.59 -11.17 -9.59
C ALA A 189 2.41 -11.88 -10.68
N ASP A 190 2.87 -13.11 -10.43
CA ASP A 190 3.80 -13.84 -11.30
C ASP A 190 5.14 -13.07 -11.47
N ASP A 191 5.50 -12.23 -10.50
CA ASP A 191 6.73 -11.43 -10.45
C ASP A 191 7.86 -12.20 -9.79
N TYR A 192 9.00 -12.38 -10.48
CA TYR A 192 10.17 -13.03 -9.88
C TYR A 192 10.96 -12.07 -8.99
N HIS A 193 11.35 -12.52 -7.80
CA HIS A 193 12.16 -11.77 -6.85
C HIS A 193 13.03 -12.69 -6.01
N TYR A 194 14.15 -12.16 -5.50
CA TYR A 194 15.01 -12.87 -4.57
C TYR A 194 14.55 -12.69 -3.13
N HIS A 195 14.82 -13.67 -2.27
CA HIS A 195 14.74 -13.57 -0.80
C HIS A 195 16.11 -13.75 -0.14
N LEU A 196 17.11 -14.20 -0.90
CA LEU A 196 18.50 -14.28 -0.47
C LEU A 196 19.34 -13.26 -1.25
N ALA A 197 20.45 -12.82 -0.67
CA ALA A 197 21.42 -12.01 -1.40
C ALA A 197 21.88 -12.75 -2.68
N PRO A 198 21.78 -12.13 -3.87
CA PRO A 198 22.17 -12.75 -5.13
C PRO A 198 23.69 -12.73 -5.33
N VAL A 199 24.43 -13.34 -4.41
CA VAL A 199 25.91 -13.36 -4.38
C VAL A 199 26.56 -13.93 -5.64
N HIS A 200 25.80 -14.68 -6.44
CA HIS A 200 26.27 -15.17 -7.74
C HIS A 200 26.58 -14.02 -8.72
N LEU A 201 25.97 -12.85 -8.54
CA LEU A 201 26.23 -11.66 -9.34
C LEU A 201 27.63 -11.09 -9.12
N GLU A 202 28.30 -11.42 -8.01
CA GLU A 202 29.70 -11.01 -7.74
C GLU A 202 30.65 -11.49 -8.84
N LYS A 203 30.36 -12.61 -9.50
CA LYS A 203 31.13 -13.11 -10.65
C LYS A 203 31.04 -12.19 -11.89
N ILE A 204 30.02 -11.35 -11.95
CA ILE A 204 29.73 -10.43 -13.05
C ILE A 204 30.21 -9.02 -12.69
N VAL A 205 29.82 -8.53 -11.52
CA VAL A 205 30.23 -7.18 -11.07
C VAL A 205 31.68 -7.13 -10.60
N GLY A 206 32.29 -8.26 -10.25
CA GLY A 206 33.63 -8.36 -9.71
C GLY A 206 33.67 -8.25 -8.18
N LYS A 207 34.72 -8.82 -7.59
CA LYS A 207 34.95 -8.81 -6.14
C LYS A 207 35.03 -7.37 -5.62
N GLY A 208 34.44 -7.12 -4.46
CA GLY A 208 34.44 -5.80 -3.84
C GLY A 208 33.51 -4.80 -4.52
N ASN A 209 32.61 -5.25 -5.40
CA ASN A 209 31.50 -4.46 -5.92
C ASN A 209 30.16 -4.96 -5.33
N PRO A 210 29.16 -4.07 -5.15
CA PRO A 210 27.86 -4.47 -4.61
C PRO A 210 27.13 -5.46 -5.52
N VAL A 211 26.38 -6.38 -4.92
CA VAL A 211 25.44 -7.29 -5.59
C VAL A 211 23.99 -6.77 -5.53
N GLY A 212 23.75 -5.72 -4.76
CA GLY A 212 22.49 -5.00 -4.71
C GLY A 212 22.62 -3.67 -3.99
N ILE A 213 21.51 -2.96 -3.86
CA ILE A 213 21.38 -1.71 -3.12
C ILE A 213 20.06 -1.75 -2.34
N ALA A 214 20.12 -1.50 -1.04
CA ALA A 214 18.93 -1.42 -0.21
C ALA A 214 18.11 -0.17 -0.58
N LEU A 215 16.80 -0.21 -0.33
CA LEU A 215 15.91 0.91 -0.69
C LEU A 215 16.16 2.19 0.13
N ASP A 216 16.96 2.11 1.19
CA ASP A 216 17.48 3.28 1.91
C ASP A 216 18.71 3.92 1.24
N GLY A 217 19.22 3.34 0.15
CA GLY A 217 20.34 3.86 -0.65
C GLY A 217 21.71 3.26 -0.32
N TYR A 218 21.84 2.40 0.70
CA TYR A 218 23.14 1.80 1.03
C TYR A 218 23.41 0.52 0.21
N PRO A 219 24.65 0.31 -0.27
CA PRO A 219 25.00 -0.86 -1.07
C PRO A 219 24.99 -2.16 -0.24
N ILE A 220 24.73 -3.28 -0.92
CA ILE A 220 24.76 -4.64 -0.38
C ILE A 220 25.86 -5.42 -1.10
N TYR A 221 26.86 -5.89 -0.34
CA TYR A 221 27.99 -6.66 -0.84
C TYR A 221 27.81 -8.16 -0.65
N GLY A 222 28.74 -8.94 -1.21
CA GLY A 222 28.85 -10.38 -0.98
C GLY A 222 29.27 -10.72 0.45
N TYR A 223 29.81 -11.92 0.64
CA TYR A 223 30.19 -12.43 1.97
C TYR A 223 31.46 -11.82 2.56
N GLU A 224 32.24 -11.12 1.73
CA GLU A 224 33.57 -10.61 2.06
C GLU A 224 33.65 -9.11 1.72
N ASP A 225 34.58 -8.43 2.38
CA ASP A 225 35.00 -7.08 2.02
C ASP A 225 35.79 -7.08 0.70
N ALA A 226 36.04 -5.87 0.18
CA ALA A 226 36.78 -5.70 -1.06
C ALA A 226 38.19 -6.33 -1.03
N ASP A 227 38.82 -6.42 0.15
CA ASP A 227 40.12 -7.08 0.33
C ASP A 227 40.02 -8.61 0.50
N GLY A 228 38.80 -9.15 0.59
CA GLY A 228 38.53 -10.56 0.81
C GLY A 228 38.48 -11.02 2.26
N SER A 229 38.62 -10.10 3.21
CA SER A 229 38.38 -10.41 4.61
C SER A 229 36.89 -10.56 4.89
N LYS A 230 36.57 -11.24 6.00
CA LYS A 230 35.17 -11.36 6.47
C LYS A 230 34.89 -10.21 7.43
N PRO A 231 33.90 -9.35 7.15
CA PRO A 231 33.59 -8.23 8.03
C PRO A 231 32.98 -8.71 9.35
N SER A 232 33.16 -7.89 10.38
CA SER A 232 32.37 -7.97 11.61
C SER A 232 31.11 -7.13 11.43
N LEU A 233 29.96 -7.79 11.35
CA LEU A 233 28.68 -7.14 11.05
C LEU A 233 27.95 -6.71 12.33
N ASP A 234 27.18 -5.63 12.22
CA ASP A 234 26.19 -5.23 13.20
C ASP A 234 24.90 -6.06 13.07
N TRP A 235 23.89 -5.73 13.88
CA TRP A 235 22.62 -6.46 13.91
C TRP A 235 21.76 -6.27 12.64
N LEU A 236 22.08 -5.28 11.79
CA LEU A 236 21.44 -5.05 10.49
C LEU A 236 22.17 -5.79 9.36
N ASN A 237 23.16 -6.63 9.69
CA ASN A 237 24.03 -7.28 8.72
C ASN A 237 24.89 -6.29 7.90
N GLY A 238 25.22 -5.13 8.47
CA GLY A 238 26.12 -4.16 7.84
C GLY A 238 27.28 -3.76 8.72
N HIS A 239 28.15 -2.93 8.18
CA HIS A 239 29.23 -2.29 8.94
C HIS A 239 29.73 -1.02 8.23
N LYS A 240 30.62 -0.27 8.88
CA LYS A 240 31.31 0.87 8.27
C LYS A 240 32.72 0.48 7.86
N ASP A 241 33.11 0.87 6.64
CA ASP A 241 34.50 0.74 6.20
C ASP A 241 35.43 1.70 6.96
N ALA A 242 36.73 1.63 6.67
CA ALA A 242 37.74 2.51 7.27
C ALA A 242 37.54 4.00 6.96
N ALA A 243 36.79 4.33 5.90
CA ALA A 243 36.43 5.69 5.52
C ALA A 243 35.11 6.15 6.17
N GLY A 244 34.43 5.27 6.92
CA GLY A 244 33.17 5.54 7.60
C GLY A 244 31.92 5.31 6.76
N ASN A 245 32.04 4.74 5.55
CA ASN A 245 30.90 4.44 4.68
C ASN A 245 30.19 3.17 5.14
N TYR A 246 28.91 3.30 5.44
CA TYR A 246 28.09 2.16 5.83
C TYR A 246 27.67 1.33 4.60
N HIS A 247 27.64 0.02 4.76
CA HIS A 247 27.13 -0.91 3.74
C HIS A 247 26.72 -2.24 4.37
N TYR A 248 25.84 -2.97 3.68
CA TYR A 248 25.37 -4.29 4.10
C TYR A 248 26.17 -5.40 3.46
N HIS A 249 26.09 -6.60 4.05
CA HIS A 249 26.65 -7.82 3.50
C HIS A 249 25.65 -8.95 3.44
N ALA A 250 25.85 -9.82 2.46
CA ALA A 250 25.26 -11.13 2.44
C ALA A 250 25.78 -11.98 3.61
N THR A 251 24.93 -12.82 4.18
CA THR A 251 25.30 -13.85 5.16
C THR A 251 24.74 -15.21 4.78
N LYS A 252 25.36 -16.28 5.26
CA LYS A 252 24.87 -17.66 5.00
C LYS A 252 23.77 -18.09 5.98
N THR A 253 23.61 -17.33 7.05
CA THR A 253 22.57 -17.49 8.07
C THR A 253 21.62 -16.30 7.99
N TYR A 254 20.40 -16.48 8.48
CA TYR A 254 19.44 -15.38 8.64
C TYR A 254 20.14 -14.15 9.29
N PRO A 255 19.92 -12.93 8.80
CA PRO A 255 18.92 -12.52 7.78
C PRO A 255 19.37 -12.63 6.32
N TYR A 256 20.49 -13.28 6.00
CA TYR A 256 21.03 -13.52 4.64
C TYR A 256 21.46 -12.30 3.80
N LEU A 257 20.88 -11.13 4.06
CA LEU A 257 21.17 -9.83 3.44
C LEU A 257 20.95 -8.73 4.49
N ASN A 258 20.58 -7.52 4.11
CA ASN A 258 20.27 -6.45 5.06
C ASN A 258 19.13 -6.87 6.00
N GLY A 259 19.42 -6.91 7.30
CA GLY A 259 18.48 -7.30 8.35
C GLY A 259 17.42 -6.24 8.67
N GLY A 260 17.43 -5.13 7.94
CA GLY A 260 16.62 -3.94 8.16
C GLY A 260 17.18 -2.76 7.35
N PHE A 261 16.89 -1.55 7.82
CA PHE A 261 17.38 -0.31 7.23
C PHE A 261 18.14 0.53 8.26
N TYR A 262 19.42 0.72 7.98
CA TYR A 262 20.32 1.69 8.60
C TYR A 262 19.94 3.12 8.22
N GLY A 263 19.51 3.32 6.97
CA GLY A 263 19.05 4.62 6.49
C GLY A 263 17.56 4.87 6.71
N GLU A 264 17.15 6.12 6.52
CA GLU A 264 15.75 6.52 6.58
C GLU A 264 14.94 5.90 5.43
N VAL A 265 13.84 5.26 5.78
CA VAL A 265 12.80 4.80 4.85
C VAL A 265 11.42 5.11 5.43
N VAL A 266 10.40 5.13 4.58
CA VAL A 266 9.01 5.21 5.00
C VAL A 266 8.39 3.83 4.85
N GLU A 267 7.78 3.30 5.90
CA GLU A 267 6.93 2.11 5.81
C GLU A 267 5.47 2.51 5.59
N ARG A 268 4.81 1.89 4.61
CA ARG A 268 3.37 1.99 4.40
C ARG A 268 2.82 0.62 4.02
N ASP A 269 1.73 0.20 4.64
CA ASP A 269 1.07 -1.10 4.37
C ASP A 269 2.02 -2.32 4.47
N GLY A 270 3.06 -2.24 5.31
CA GLY A 270 4.05 -3.29 5.52
C GLY A 270 5.13 -3.39 4.44
N GLN A 271 5.36 -2.34 3.65
CA GLN A 271 6.41 -2.26 2.62
C GLN A 271 7.10 -0.90 2.64
N VAL A 272 8.30 -0.79 2.07
CA VAL A 272 8.96 0.51 1.84
C VAL A 272 8.12 1.34 0.85
N ASP A 273 7.94 2.63 1.09
CA ASP A 273 7.24 3.56 0.21
C ASP A 273 8.17 4.67 -0.30
N PRO A 274 8.10 5.01 -1.60
CA PRO A 274 7.33 4.38 -2.66
C PRO A 274 8.09 3.21 -3.31
N GLN A 275 7.31 2.29 -3.88
CA GLN A 275 7.81 1.19 -4.68
C GLN A 275 6.99 1.01 -5.96
N PRO A 276 7.60 0.48 -7.02
CA PRO A 276 6.88 0.15 -8.23
C PRO A 276 5.90 -1.00 -8.00
N ARG A 277 4.88 -1.09 -8.84
CA ARG A 277 3.84 -2.12 -8.77
C ARG A 277 4.03 -3.17 -9.85
N ALA A 278 4.07 -4.43 -9.44
CA ALA A 278 3.90 -5.58 -10.33
C ALA A 278 2.44 -5.70 -10.79
N GLN A 279 2.22 -6.24 -11.98
CA GLN A 279 0.90 -6.43 -12.58
C GLN A 279 0.72 -7.87 -13.04
N GLY A 280 -0.06 -8.64 -12.27
CA GLY A 280 -0.43 -9.99 -12.64
C GLY A 280 -1.42 -10.01 -13.81
N VAL A 281 -1.28 -10.98 -14.70
CA VAL A 281 -2.22 -11.23 -15.82
C VAL A 281 -3.36 -12.16 -15.43
N ARG A 282 -3.21 -12.90 -14.33
CA ARG A 282 -4.16 -13.90 -13.84
C ARG A 282 -4.28 -13.88 -12.32
N PRO A 283 -5.37 -14.41 -11.74
CA PRO A 283 -5.47 -14.62 -10.30
C PRO A 283 -4.40 -15.59 -9.79
N ALA A 284 -3.91 -15.36 -8.57
CA ALA A 284 -3.01 -16.30 -7.91
C ALA A 284 -3.69 -17.66 -7.66
N LEU A 285 -2.96 -18.73 -7.92
CA LEU A 285 -3.40 -20.10 -7.73
C LEU A 285 -3.06 -20.61 -6.32
N PRO A 286 -3.75 -21.65 -5.82
CA PRO A 286 -3.41 -22.26 -4.54
C PRO A 286 -2.07 -23.03 -4.60
N GLY A 287 -1.49 -23.33 -3.44
CA GLY A 287 -0.33 -24.22 -3.34
C GLY A 287 -0.58 -25.60 -3.95
N LEU A 288 0.40 -26.14 -4.67
CA LEU A 288 0.35 -27.48 -5.26
C LEU A 288 1.14 -28.46 -4.42
N ARG A 289 0.45 -29.20 -3.55
CA ARG A 289 1.07 -30.20 -2.67
C ARG A 289 1.78 -31.29 -3.47
N GLY A 290 2.99 -31.62 -3.05
CA GLY A 290 3.81 -32.68 -3.67
C GLY A 290 4.44 -32.28 -5.00
N ALA A 291 4.36 -31.00 -5.37
CA ALA A 291 5.05 -30.46 -6.53
C ALA A 291 6.55 -30.34 -6.27
N LYS A 292 7.35 -30.59 -7.30
CA LYS A 292 8.77 -30.23 -7.35
C LYS A 292 9.09 -29.68 -8.72
N ILE A 293 9.56 -28.44 -8.81
CA ILE A 293 9.98 -27.87 -10.07
C ILE A 293 11.36 -28.41 -10.44
N THR A 294 11.47 -28.98 -11.64
CA THR A 294 12.65 -29.69 -12.12
C THR A 294 13.33 -29.03 -13.31
N GLY A 295 12.69 -28.05 -13.96
CA GLY A 295 13.29 -27.34 -15.08
C GLY A 295 12.61 -26.03 -15.41
N PHE A 296 13.39 -25.13 -16.00
CA PHE A 296 12.94 -23.89 -16.60
C PHE A 296 13.66 -23.68 -17.93
N GLU A 297 12.91 -23.43 -18.99
CA GLU A 297 13.44 -23.27 -20.33
C GLU A 297 12.81 -22.05 -21.01
N THR A 298 13.58 -21.40 -21.88
CA THR A 298 13.11 -20.30 -22.74
C THR A 298 13.33 -20.71 -24.19
N PRO A 299 12.43 -21.51 -24.81
CA PRO A 299 12.68 -22.10 -26.13
C PRO A 299 12.87 -21.06 -27.24
N LYS A 300 12.21 -19.90 -27.11
CA LYS A 300 12.32 -18.74 -28.00
C LYS A 300 11.96 -17.47 -27.22
N PRO A 301 12.32 -16.27 -27.71
CA PRO A 301 11.93 -15.02 -27.06
C PRO A 301 10.43 -14.95 -26.77
N GLY A 302 10.07 -14.58 -25.54
CA GLY A 302 8.67 -14.51 -25.07
C GLY A 302 7.98 -15.86 -24.84
N SER A 303 8.68 -16.99 -24.92
CA SER A 303 8.13 -18.33 -24.67
C SER A 303 8.93 -19.04 -23.58
N TYR A 304 8.21 -19.66 -22.65
CA TYR A 304 8.79 -20.25 -21.46
C TYR A 304 8.16 -21.59 -21.14
N VAL A 305 8.91 -22.46 -20.47
CA VAL A 305 8.44 -23.77 -20.00
C VAL A 305 8.91 -24.00 -18.58
N VAL A 306 7.99 -24.19 -17.65
CA VAL A 306 8.26 -24.67 -16.28
C VAL A 306 7.95 -26.16 -16.24
N LYS A 307 8.94 -26.99 -16.00
CA LYS A 307 8.80 -28.45 -15.85
C LYS A 307 8.75 -28.80 -14.37
N TYR A 308 7.81 -29.66 -13.99
CA TYR A 308 7.63 -30.04 -12.59
C TYR A 308 7.07 -31.46 -12.47
N ASP A 309 7.33 -32.09 -11.34
CA ASP A 309 6.77 -33.38 -10.96
C ASP A 309 5.72 -33.18 -9.87
N VAL A 310 4.63 -33.95 -9.90
CA VAL A 310 3.65 -34.02 -8.81
C VAL A 310 3.47 -35.48 -8.43
N PHE A 311 3.95 -35.85 -7.23
CA PHE A 311 3.97 -37.25 -6.77
C PHE A 311 4.59 -38.23 -7.80
N GLY A 312 5.62 -37.78 -8.53
CA GLY A 312 6.32 -38.57 -9.55
C GLY A 312 5.72 -38.51 -10.96
N GLU A 313 4.57 -37.83 -11.15
CA GLU A 313 4.03 -37.55 -12.48
C GLU A 313 4.64 -36.28 -13.07
N LYS A 314 5.33 -36.43 -14.22
CA LYS A 314 5.90 -35.31 -14.97
C LYS A 314 4.83 -34.45 -15.60
N ARG A 315 4.92 -33.13 -15.41
CA ARG A 315 4.01 -32.10 -15.93
C ARG A 315 4.80 -30.88 -16.39
N SER A 316 4.14 -30.01 -17.15
CA SER A 316 4.71 -28.71 -17.52
C SER A 316 3.66 -27.61 -17.57
N VAL A 317 4.11 -26.37 -17.37
CA VAL A 317 3.38 -25.16 -17.76
C VAL A 317 4.19 -24.51 -18.87
N GLU A 318 3.68 -24.57 -20.09
CA GLU A 318 4.23 -23.89 -21.25
C GLU A 318 3.47 -22.58 -21.41
N TYR A 319 4.16 -21.46 -21.60
CA TYR A 319 3.47 -20.19 -21.77
C TYR A 319 4.20 -19.24 -22.69
N THR A 320 3.42 -18.37 -23.33
CA THR A 320 3.92 -17.30 -24.19
C THR A 320 3.37 -15.97 -23.72
N VAL A 321 4.20 -14.94 -23.74
CA VAL A 321 3.86 -13.56 -23.41
C VAL A 321 3.99 -12.72 -24.66
N ALA A 322 2.90 -12.03 -25.04
CA ALA A 322 2.89 -11.12 -26.17
C ALA A 322 3.35 -9.71 -25.76
N ASP A 323 3.71 -8.87 -26.73
CA ASP A 323 4.19 -7.49 -26.48
C ASP A 323 3.16 -6.59 -25.80
N ASN A 324 1.87 -6.88 -26.00
CA ASN A 324 0.77 -6.20 -25.31
C ASN A 324 0.56 -6.73 -23.86
N GLY A 325 1.45 -7.62 -23.39
CA GLY A 325 1.46 -8.31 -22.11
C GLY A 325 0.32 -9.32 -21.88
N SER A 326 -0.46 -9.65 -22.91
CA SER A 326 -1.30 -10.84 -22.84
C SER A 326 -0.44 -12.10 -22.74
N ALA A 327 -0.97 -13.13 -22.06
CA ALA A 327 -0.27 -14.38 -21.85
C ALA A 327 -1.18 -15.58 -22.12
N THR A 328 -0.63 -16.60 -22.78
CA THR A 328 -1.28 -17.88 -23.02
C THR A 328 -0.53 -18.95 -22.25
N PHE A 329 -1.23 -19.72 -21.41
CA PHE A 329 -0.69 -20.83 -20.63
C PHE A 329 -1.25 -22.15 -21.13
N ASN A 330 -0.40 -23.14 -21.25
CA ASN A 330 -0.72 -24.52 -21.61
C ASN A 330 -0.20 -25.44 -20.50
N PHE A 331 -1.12 -25.96 -19.69
CA PHE A 331 -0.84 -26.89 -18.61
C PHE A 331 -0.86 -28.30 -19.16
N VAL A 332 0.29 -28.96 -19.20
CA VAL A 332 0.46 -30.30 -19.80
C VAL A 332 0.65 -31.33 -18.70
N SER A 333 -0.11 -32.42 -18.80
CA SER A 333 -0.06 -33.58 -17.91
C SER A 333 -0.20 -34.87 -18.73
N PRO A 334 0.12 -36.04 -18.15
CA PRO A 334 -0.14 -37.33 -18.81
C PRO A 334 -1.62 -37.53 -19.18
N GLN A 335 -2.54 -36.87 -18.48
CA GLN A 335 -3.99 -36.96 -18.70
C GLN A 335 -4.49 -36.01 -19.80
N GLY A 336 -3.64 -35.12 -20.31
CA GLY A 336 -3.96 -34.16 -21.37
C GLY A 336 -3.42 -32.76 -21.11
N ALA A 337 -3.77 -31.85 -22.01
CA ALA A 337 -3.36 -30.44 -21.95
C ALA A 337 -4.57 -29.52 -21.79
N LYS A 338 -4.41 -28.45 -20.99
CA LYS A 338 -5.41 -27.40 -20.79
C LYS A 338 -4.79 -26.04 -21.13
N THR A 339 -5.42 -25.31 -22.04
CA THR A 339 -4.99 -23.96 -22.43
C THR A 339 -5.85 -22.88 -21.77
N GLU A 340 -5.20 -21.83 -21.27
CA GLU A 340 -5.83 -20.64 -20.69
C GLU A 340 -5.22 -19.38 -21.32
N ASN A 341 -6.04 -18.37 -21.60
CA ASN A 341 -5.61 -17.12 -22.22
C ASN A 341 -5.99 -15.95 -21.33
N TYR A 342 -5.05 -15.04 -21.12
CA TYR A 342 -5.20 -13.88 -20.26
C TYR A 342 -4.75 -12.62 -20.99
N THR A 343 -5.43 -11.51 -20.72
CA THR A 343 -5.05 -10.18 -21.21
C THR A 343 -4.70 -9.30 -20.01
N LEU A 344 -3.75 -8.38 -20.18
CA LEU A 344 -3.46 -7.39 -19.15
C LEU A 344 -4.73 -6.58 -18.86
N ARG A 345 -5.19 -6.58 -17.61
CA ARG A 345 -6.25 -5.67 -17.17
C ARG A 345 -5.71 -4.23 -17.26
N GLN A 346 -6.21 -3.44 -18.21
CA GLN A 346 -6.03 -1.99 -18.19
C GLN A 346 -6.81 -1.39 -17.01
N GLY A 347 -6.11 -0.81 -16.04
CA GLY A 347 -6.69 0.10 -15.04
C GLY A 347 -7.00 -0.51 -13.68
N GLY A 348 -6.53 0.17 -12.62
CA GLY A 348 -6.68 -0.22 -11.22
C GLY A 348 -8.10 -0.10 -10.67
N GLY A 349 -8.30 -0.68 -9.48
CA GLY A 349 -9.53 -0.58 -8.72
C GLY A 349 -9.93 -1.91 -8.10
N SER A 350 -10.01 -1.92 -6.78
CA SER A 350 -10.79 -2.87 -5.98
C SER A 350 -12.08 -3.30 -6.68
N GLY A 351 -12.30 -4.61 -6.81
CA GLY A 351 -13.54 -5.11 -7.38
C GLY A 351 -13.62 -6.62 -7.32
N ARG A 352 -14.24 -7.13 -6.25
CA ARG A 352 -14.85 -8.46 -6.20
C ARG A 352 -15.82 -8.58 -7.38
N GLY A 353 -15.38 -9.22 -8.45
CA GLY A 353 -16.20 -9.59 -9.59
C GLY A 353 -16.39 -11.10 -9.58
N ASN A 354 -17.54 -11.52 -9.08
CA ASN A 354 -17.99 -12.91 -9.04
C ASN A 354 -18.04 -13.47 -10.48
N ALA A 355 -17.02 -14.21 -10.91
CA ALA A 355 -17.04 -14.88 -12.20
C ALA A 355 -17.89 -16.14 -12.10
N GLN A 356 -19.12 -16.04 -12.61
CA GLN A 356 -20.05 -17.15 -12.75
C GLN A 356 -19.41 -18.30 -13.53
N ARG A 357 -19.43 -19.49 -12.91
CA ARG A 357 -19.10 -20.76 -13.56
C ARG A 357 -20.08 -21.04 -14.73
N PRO A 358 -19.62 -21.53 -15.88
CA PRO A 358 -20.52 -22.08 -16.90
C PRO A 358 -21.12 -23.40 -16.38
N GLY A 359 -22.42 -23.39 -16.10
CA GLY A 359 -23.16 -24.57 -15.64
C GLY A 359 -23.32 -25.60 -16.75
N SER A 360 -23.00 -26.85 -16.43
CA SER A 360 -23.29 -28.03 -17.24
C SER A 360 -24.78 -28.31 -17.32
N GLN A 361 -25.27 -28.58 -18.53
CA GLN A 361 -26.64 -29.01 -18.80
C GLN A 361 -26.89 -30.44 -18.29
N ARG A 362 -28.06 -30.66 -17.67
CA ARG A 362 -28.82 -31.92 -17.80
C ARG A 362 -30.33 -31.69 -17.55
N PRO A 363 -31.24 -32.44 -18.22
CA PRO A 363 -32.64 -32.04 -18.38
C PRO A 363 -33.64 -32.88 -17.55
N GLY A 364 -34.80 -32.26 -17.25
CA GLY A 364 -36.10 -32.94 -17.12
C GLY A 364 -36.76 -32.93 -15.74
N SER A 365 -37.85 -32.19 -15.59
CA SER A 365 -39.20 -32.74 -15.31
C SER A 365 -40.25 -31.63 -15.13
N GLN A 366 -41.45 -31.92 -15.61
CA GLN A 366 -42.66 -31.11 -15.73
C GLN A 366 -43.29 -30.84 -14.33
N ARG A 367 -44.24 -29.93 -14.05
CA ARG A 367 -45.47 -29.52 -14.77
C ARG A 367 -46.23 -28.46 -13.90
N LEU A 368 -47.03 -27.59 -14.53
CA LEU A 368 -48.27 -26.88 -14.07
C LEU A 368 -48.12 -25.74 -13.03
N GLN A 369 -48.84 -24.60 -13.04
CA GLN A 369 -49.97 -24.04 -13.80
C GLN A 369 -50.04 -22.51 -13.53
N SER A 370 -50.43 -21.70 -14.53
CA SER A 370 -50.73 -20.24 -14.49
C SER A 370 -52.11 -19.96 -13.83
N PRO A 371 -52.67 -18.71 -13.66
CA PRO A 371 -52.47 -17.45 -14.42
C PRO A 371 -52.51 -16.09 -13.64
N PRO A 372 -52.36 -14.93 -14.33
CA PRO A 372 -52.29 -13.57 -13.74
C PRO A 372 -53.59 -12.75 -13.96
N PRO A 373 -53.68 -11.55 -13.35
CA PRO A 373 -54.03 -10.34 -14.12
C PRO A 373 -53.18 -9.12 -13.65
N GLY A 374 -52.90 -8.07 -14.40
CA GLY A 374 -53.58 -7.47 -15.56
C GLY A 374 -53.86 -5.99 -15.27
N ASP A 375 -53.06 -5.12 -15.90
CA ASP A 375 -53.31 -3.73 -16.35
C ASP A 375 -54.11 -2.72 -15.52
N ARG A 376 -53.52 -1.51 -15.36
CA ARG A 376 -54.08 -0.26 -15.94
C ARG A 376 -53.09 0.91 -15.89
N LYS A 377 -52.99 1.59 -17.04
CA LYS A 377 -52.27 2.84 -17.33
C LYS A 377 -53.18 4.07 -17.19
N SER A 378 -52.50 5.22 -17.23
CA SER A 378 -52.92 6.56 -17.69
C SER A 378 -53.53 7.47 -16.62
N GLN A 379 -53.37 8.79 -16.58
CA GLN A 379 -52.56 9.84 -17.23
C GLN A 379 -53.33 11.15 -16.90
N ASN A 380 -52.62 12.23 -16.57
CA ASN A 380 -52.85 13.64 -16.94
C ASN A 380 -52.39 14.55 -15.79
N GLU A 381 -51.34 15.36 -15.92
CA GLU A 381 -51.09 16.51 -16.82
C GLU A 381 -51.53 17.88 -16.26
N ARG A 382 -50.51 18.76 -16.19
CA ARG A 382 -50.46 20.23 -16.33
C ARG A 382 -50.56 21.15 -15.11
N GLY A 383 -49.53 22.01 -15.00
CA GLY A 383 -49.59 23.33 -14.35
C GLY A 383 -48.21 23.90 -14.01
N GLN A 384 -47.74 24.88 -14.79
CA GLN A 384 -46.47 25.62 -14.65
C GLN A 384 -46.55 26.72 -13.56
N GLY A 385 -45.39 27.17 -13.03
CA GLY A 385 -45.27 28.43 -12.27
C GLY A 385 -43.93 28.59 -11.56
N GLU A 386 -43.26 29.72 -11.78
CA GLU A 386 -41.89 30.09 -11.40
C GLU A 386 -41.69 30.53 -9.94
N ALA A 387 -40.42 30.46 -9.52
CA ALA A 387 -39.64 31.36 -8.67
C ALA A 387 -39.97 31.60 -7.17
N ASP A 388 -38.88 31.45 -6.40
CA ASP A 388 -38.41 32.28 -5.29
C ASP A 388 -38.66 31.81 -3.83
N GLY A 389 -37.63 32.01 -3.00
CA GLY A 389 -37.72 31.91 -1.54
C GLY A 389 -36.86 30.84 -0.88
N GLY A 390 -35.54 31.07 -0.84
CA GLY A 390 -34.61 30.29 -0.03
C GLY A 390 -34.86 30.41 1.48
N GLN A 391 -34.57 29.32 2.20
CA GLN A 391 -34.20 29.36 3.61
C GLN A 391 -32.94 28.51 3.81
N PRO A 392 -31.92 29.03 4.50
CA PRO A 392 -30.61 28.41 4.58
C PRO A 392 -30.66 27.20 5.52
N LEU A 393 -30.14 26.07 5.07
CA LEU A 393 -29.80 24.96 5.95
C LEU A 393 -28.73 25.43 6.93
N ARG A 394 -29.18 25.69 8.15
CA ARG A 394 -28.37 25.91 9.35
C ARG A 394 -27.60 24.62 9.65
N GLY A 395 -26.44 24.47 9.03
CA GLY A 395 -25.46 23.42 9.33
C GLY A 395 -24.20 24.10 9.86
N GLY A 396 -23.64 23.58 10.95
CA GLY A 396 -22.39 24.09 11.54
C GLY A 396 -21.27 24.05 10.52
N GLY A 397 -21.02 25.19 9.87
CA GLY A 397 -19.89 25.39 8.98
C GLY A 397 -18.63 25.64 9.79
N ASP A 398 -17.54 25.03 9.35
CA ASP A 398 -16.18 25.25 9.83
C ASP A 398 -15.91 26.77 9.96
N ARG A 399 -15.60 27.25 11.18
CA ARG A 399 -15.44 28.70 11.46
C ARG A 399 -14.33 29.32 10.62
N ILE A 400 -13.33 28.52 10.27
CA ILE A 400 -12.22 28.96 9.42
C ILE A 400 -12.73 29.18 7.99
N ALA A 401 -13.51 28.25 7.46
CA ALA A 401 -14.10 28.38 6.13
C ALA A 401 -15.04 29.60 6.07
N ASN A 402 -15.87 29.82 7.09
CA ASN A 402 -16.78 30.98 7.15
C ASN A 402 -16.07 32.33 7.32
N ALA A 403 -14.89 32.35 7.94
CA ALA A 403 -14.08 33.56 8.06
C ALA A 403 -13.35 33.90 6.76
N LEU A 404 -13.03 32.90 5.95
CA LEU A 404 -12.35 33.05 4.66
C LEU A 404 -13.31 33.28 3.50
N ASP A 405 -14.49 32.65 3.50
CA ASP A 405 -15.58 32.88 2.55
C ASP A 405 -16.38 34.13 2.98
N ALA A 406 -15.84 35.30 2.64
CA ALA A 406 -16.36 36.58 3.09
C ALA A 406 -17.62 37.01 2.35
N ASN A 407 -17.84 36.50 1.13
CA ASN A 407 -19.04 36.76 0.33
C ASN A 407 -20.15 35.72 0.57
N HIS A 408 -19.85 34.63 1.30
CA HIS A 408 -20.75 33.54 1.68
C HIS A 408 -21.36 32.81 0.47
N ASP A 409 -20.61 32.68 -0.61
CA ASP A 409 -21.03 31.94 -1.81
C ASP A 409 -20.67 30.44 -1.77
N GLY A 410 -19.97 30.00 -0.71
CA GLY A 410 -19.56 28.63 -0.49
C GLY A 410 -18.26 28.25 -1.19
N GLN A 411 -17.55 29.19 -1.82
CA GLN A 411 -16.26 28.99 -2.47
C GLN A 411 -15.28 30.09 -2.06
N ILE A 412 -14.05 29.72 -1.69
CA ILE A 412 -13.03 30.71 -1.32
C ILE A 412 -12.26 31.13 -2.58
N ASP A 413 -12.43 32.38 -3.01
CA ASP A 413 -11.77 32.91 -4.20
C ASP A 413 -10.38 33.54 -3.93
N LYS A 414 -9.66 33.90 -4.99
CA LYS A 414 -8.30 34.47 -4.89
C LYS A 414 -8.27 35.81 -4.15
N THR A 415 -9.33 36.60 -4.21
CA THR A 415 -9.49 37.88 -3.52
C THR A 415 -9.72 37.65 -2.03
N GLU A 416 -10.53 36.65 -1.69
CA GLU A 416 -10.82 36.26 -0.31
C GLU A 416 -9.63 35.63 0.38
N LEU A 417 -8.91 34.73 -0.31
CA LEU A 417 -7.66 34.16 0.18
C LEU A 417 -6.58 35.23 0.38
N SER A 418 -6.57 36.30 -0.43
CA SER A 418 -5.63 37.42 -0.25
C SER A 418 -5.90 38.25 1.02
N ARG A 419 -7.09 38.10 1.61
CA ARG A 419 -7.49 38.72 2.88
C ARG A 419 -7.49 37.73 4.04
N ALA A 420 -7.03 36.49 3.82
CA ALA A 420 -7.00 35.44 4.85
C ALA A 420 -6.28 35.87 6.12
N VAL A 421 -5.19 36.64 6.01
CA VAL A 421 -4.44 37.15 7.18
C VAL A 421 -5.29 38.12 8.02
N GLU A 422 -6.17 38.92 7.40
CA GLU A 422 -7.11 39.77 8.15
C GLU A 422 -8.27 38.97 8.76
N ALA A 423 -8.72 37.91 8.09
CA ALA A 423 -9.71 36.99 8.62
C ALA A 423 -9.17 36.21 9.84
N PHE A 424 -7.93 35.73 9.76
CA PHE A 424 -7.26 35.01 10.84
C PHE A 424 -6.97 35.90 12.05
N ARG A 425 -6.61 37.18 11.85
CA ARG A 425 -6.47 38.15 12.96
C ARG A 425 -7.77 38.43 13.72
N LYS A 426 -8.93 38.13 13.14
CA LYS A 426 -10.23 38.24 13.83
C LYS A 426 -10.55 36.99 14.65
N LEU A 427 -9.89 35.87 14.36
CA LEU A 427 -10.04 34.58 15.04
C LEU A 427 -8.96 34.36 16.11
N ASP A 428 -7.77 34.94 15.95
CA ASP A 428 -6.70 35.00 16.95
C ASP A 428 -7.01 36.13 17.96
N VAL A 429 -7.79 35.79 18.98
CA VAL A 429 -8.32 36.72 19.97
C VAL A 429 -7.24 37.11 20.98
N ASN A 430 -6.36 36.17 21.33
CA ASN A 430 -5.30 36.39 22.30
C ASN A 430 -4.05 37.06 21.68
N ARG A 431 -3.99 37.17 20.35
CA ARG A 431 -2.94 37.80 19.54
C ARG A 431 -1.56 37.18 19.73
N ASP A 432 -1.52 35.87 19.93
CA ASP A 432 -0.27 35.12 20.03
C ASP A 432 0.28 34.67 18.67
N GLY A 433 -0.47 34.95 17.59
CA GLY A 433 -0.09 34.61 16.21
C GLY A 433 -0.53 33.21 15.80
N GLN A 434 -1.29 32.50 16.62
CA GLN A 434 -1.88 31.19 16.35
C GLN A 434 -3.39 31.23 16.63
N ILE A 435 -4.13 30.22 16.15
CA ILE A 435 -5.57 30.09 16.43
C ILE A 435 -5.76 28.77 17.17
N SER A 436 -6.09 28.86 18.45
CA SER A 436 -6.29 27.72 19.31
C SER A 436 -7.71 27.14 19.18
N ALA A 437 -7.88 25.88 19.59
CA ALA A 437 -9.19 25.24 19.66
C ALA A 437 -10.16 26.00 20.61
N GLN A 438 -9.63 26.71 21.60
CA GLN A 438 -10.41 27.55 22.51
C GLN A 438 -11.01 28.77 21.76
N GLU A 439 -10.22 29.41 20.91
CA GLU A 439 -10.64 30.58 20.11
C GLU A 439 -11.62 30.19 18.98
N LEU A 440 -11.54 28.96 18.49
CA LEU A 440 -12.55 28.38 17.60
C LEU A 440 -13.85 27.99 18.32
N ARG A 441 -13.84 27.89 19.66
CA ARG A 441 -15.00 27.49 20.47
C ARG A 441 -15.72 28.66 21.11
N ASP A 442 -15.02 29.74 21.46
CA ASP A 442 -15.63 30.84 22.20
C ASP A 442 -16.60 31.64 21.33
N SER A 443 -17.88 31.52 21.69
CA SER A 443 -18.86 32.58 21.56
C SER A 443 -18.93 33.20 22.93
N GLY A 444 -18.61 34.48 23.07
CA GLY A 444 -18.72 35.16 24.36
C GLY A 444 -20.14 35.03 24.91
N ASP A 445 -20.31 34.24 25.95
CA ASP A 445 -21.30 34.48 27.00
C ASP A 445 -20.93 33.67 28.25
N ASP A 446 -20.44 34.40 29.25
CA ASP A 446 -20.16 33.93 30.60
C ASP A 446 -21.48 33.83 31.38
N ARG A 447 -21.87 32.62 31.84
CA ARG A 447 -22.87 32.43 32.92
C ARG A 447 -22.85 31.03 33.56
N SER A 448 -22.29 31.05 34.77
CA SER A 448 -22.25 30.17 35.96
C SER A 448 -23.35 29.12 36.29
N ARG A 449 -22.94 28.17 37.17
CA ARG A 449 -23.63 27.35 38.23
C ARG A 449 -23.92 25.87 37.88
N ASP A 450 -23.49 24.84 38.62
CA ASP A 450 -23.44 24.48 40.07
C ASP A 450 -24.64 23.59 40.54
N GLN A 451 -24.30 22.48 41.24
CA GLN A 451 -25.13 21.49 42.01
C GLN A 451 -26.12 20.59 41.23
N GLY A 452 -26.41 19.33 41.59
CA GLY A 452 -26.17 18.51 42.78
C GLY A 452 -26.85 17.11 42.67
N ASP A 453 -26.70 16.31 43.72
CA ASP A 453 -26.81 14.84 43.88
C ASP A 453 -28.24 14.23 44.04
N GLN A 454 -28.46 13.00 43.48
CA GLN A 454 -29.38 11.85 43.86
C GLN A 454 -30.93 12.00 43.99
N PRO A 455 -31.78 10.92 44.07
CA PRO A 455 -31.57 9.44 44.12
C PRO A 455 -32.51 8.53 43.23
N ARG A 456 -32.24 7.19 43.22
CA ARG A 456 -32.92 6.08 42.50
C ARG A 456 -34.32 5.68 43.03
N GLY A 457 -35.17 5.12 42.14
CA GLY A 457 -36.40 4.37 42.46
C GLY A 457 -36.74 3.24 41.45
N ASN A 458 -37.18 2.09 41.97
CA ASN A 458 -37.44 0.77 41.31
C ASN A 458 -38.66 0.68 40.36
N ARG A 459 -38.59 -0.11 39.27
CA ARG A 459 -39.68 -0.97 38.69
C ARG A 459 -39.24 -1.91 37.51
N PRO A 460 -40.04 -2.92 37.04
CA PRO A 460 -39.66 -4.34 36.86
C PRO A 460 -39.46 -4.81 35.38
N PRO A 461 -39.15 -6.10 35.11
CA PRO A 461 -38.34 -6.50 33.96
C PRO A 461 -39.15 -6.87 32.71
N GLY A 462 -38.60 -6.54 31.55
CA GLY A 462 -39.03 -7.13 30.28
C GLY A 462 -38.85 -6.24 29.06
N GLN A 463 -37.61 -6.01 28.62
CA GLN A 463 -37.24 -5.96 27.20
C GLN A 463 -35.72 -5.77 27.04
N ALA A 464 -35.15 -6.53 26.13
CA ALA A 464 -33.73 -6.57 25.83
C ALA A 464 -33.18 -5.19 25.43
N GLY A 465 -32.31 -4.64 26.27
CA GLY A 465 -31.43 -3.51 26.01
C GLY A 465 -30.07 -3.83 26.64
N GLY A 466 -29.00 -3.70 25.86
CA GLY A 466 -27.64 -4.12 26.23
C GLY A 466 -27.10 -3.45 27.51
N PRO A 467 -26.10 -4.05 28.17
CA PRO A 467 -25.66 -3.58 29.47
C PRO A 467 -24.93 -2.24 29.35
N TYR A 468 -25.47 -1.21 30.01
CA TYR A 468 -24.69 -0.09 30.51
C TYR A 468 -23.54 -0.64 31.38
N GLY A 469 -22.31 -0.20 31.12
CA GLY A 469 -21.13 -0.63 31.86
C GLY A 469 -21.17 -0.29 33.36
N PRO A 470 -20.47 -1.05 34.22
CA PRO A 470 -20.57 -0.95 35.67
C PRO A 470 -19.89 0.31 36.23
N GLN A 471 -20.40 0.78 37.37
CA GLN A 471 -19.93 1.97 38.09
C GLN A 471 -18.86 1.61 39.13
N PRO A 472 -18.07 2.57 39.63
CA PRO A 472 -16.98 2.29 40.58
C PRO A 472 -17.53 1.76 41.91
N GLY A 473 -17.34 0.47 42.19
CA GLY A 473 -17.80 -0.21 43.41
C GLY A 473 -17.98 -1.73 43.30
N ASP A 474 -18.07 -2.26 42.08
CA ASP A 474 -18.41 -3.67 41.83
C ASP A 474 -17.18 -4.62 41.90
N GLY A 475 -16.55 -4.77 43.07
CA GLY A 475 -15.59 -5.85 43.37
C GLY A 475 -14.38 -6.03 42.42
N PRO A 476 -13.54 -7.06 42.62
CA PRO A 476 -12.47 -7.38 41.67
C PRO A 476 -13.08 -7.89 40.36
N ARG A 477 -12.91 -7.13 39.27
CA ARG A 477 -13.39 -7.48 37.93
C ARG A 477 -12.66 -8.74 37.43
N GLN A 478 -13.41 -9.71 36.92
CA GLN A 478 -12.81 -10.88 36.24
C GLN A 478 -12.12 -10.43 34.94
N PRO A 479 -10.90 -10.93 34.63
CA PRO A 479 -10.22 -10.66 33.38
C PRO A 479 -11.12 -10.93 32.15
N TRP A 480 -11.17 -10.00 31.20
CA TRP A 480 -12.06 -10.09 30.03
C TRP A 480 -11.86 -11.38 29.22
N ILE A 481 -10.61 -11.84 29.06
CA ILE A 481 -10.28 -13.10 28.37
C ILE A 481 -10.98 -14.30 29.02
N LEU A 482 -11.15 -14.33 30.34
CA LEU A 482 -11.79 -15.45 31.03
C LEU A 482 -13.30 -15.53 30.75
N VAL A 483 -13.94 -14.38 30.55
CA VAL A 483 -15.38 -14.25 30.29
C VAL A 483 -15.70 -14.56 28.82
N HIS A 484 -14.79 -14.21 27.91
CA HIS A 484 -14.97 -14.34 26.46
C HIS A 484 -14.14 -15.45 25.81
N ALA A 485 -13.58 -16.38 26.60
CA ALA A 485 -12.70 -17.45 26.13
C ALA A 485 -13.29 -18.26 24.96
N ASP A 486 -14.55 -18.69 25.07
CA ASP A 486 -15.24 -19.47 24.03
C ASP A 486 -15.55 -18.64 22.76
N GLU A 487 -15.58 -17.31 22.85
CA GLU A 487 -15.83 -16.42 21.70
C GLU A 487 -14.54 -16.06 20.95
N ILE A 488 -13.38 -16.16 21.62
CA ILE A 488 -12.05 -15.89 21.07
C ILE A 488 -11.43 -17.17 20.49
N ASP A 489 -11.76 -18.35 21.02
CA ASP A 489 -11.40 -19.67 20.47
C ASP A 489 -12.14 -19.91 19.14
N LEU A 490 -11.57 -19.39 18.05
CA LEU A 490 -12.19 -19.37 16.71
C LEU A 490 -12.12 -20.74 16.06
N ASN A 491 -11.04 -21.49 16.31
CA ASN A 491 -10.83 -22.81 15.75
C ASN A 491 -11.50 -23.93 16.57
N LYS A 492 -11.99 -23.60 17.78
CA LYS A 492 -12.71 -24.47 18.73
C LYS A 492 -11.87 -25.61 19.29
N ASP A 493 -10.57 -25.41 19.42
CA ASP A 493 -9.64 -26.39 19.98
C ASP A 493 -9.46 -26.27 21.50
N LYS A 494 -10.18 -25.34 22.15
CA LYS A 494 -10.12 -25.02 23.58
C LYS A 494 -8.82 -24.38 24.04
N ILE A 495 -7.99 -23.93 23.10
CA ILE A 495 -6.76 -23.19 23.34
C ILE A 495 -6.95 -21.80 22.73
N ILE A 496 -6.64 -20.74 23.49
CA ILE A 496 -6.65 -19.39 22.93
C ILE A 496 -5.23 -19.08 22.48
N SER A 497 -5.00 -19.03 21.17
CA SER A 497 -3.71 -18.63 20.63
C SER A 497 -3.52 -17.12 20.64
N ARG A 498 -2.26 -16.67 20.65
CA ARG A 498 -1.91 -15.25 20.48
C ARG A 498 -2.51 -14.64 19.21
N ASP A 499 -2.56 -15.43 18.14
CA ASP A 499 -3.07 -14.97 16.84
C ASP A 499 -4.59 -14.76 16.85
N GLU A 500 -5.33 -15.55 17.63
CA GLU A 500 -6.79 -15.39 17.76
C GLU A 500 -7.15 -14.10 18.49
N ILE A 501 -6.49 -13.78 19.61
CA ILE A 501 -6.78 -12.56 20.36
C ILE A 501 -6.34 -11.29 19.61
N VAL A 502 -5.18 -11.32 18.94
CA VAL A 502 -4.70 -10.21 18.11
C VAL A 502 -5.59 -10.04 16.87
N GLY A 503 -5.98 -11.14 16.25
CA GLY A 503 -6.91 -11.14 15.12
C GLY A 503 -8.27 -10.56 15.51
N GLU A 504 -8.75 -10.84 16.72
CA GLU A 504 -10.00 -10.29 17.22
C GLU A 504 -9.87 -8.78 17.53
N ALA A 505 -8.71 -8.31 17.99
CA ALA A 505 -8.42 -6.88 18.16
C ALA A 505 -8.45 -6.12 16.85
N ALA A 506 -7.80 -6.68 15.84
CA ALA A 506 -7.77 -6.09 14.51
C ALA A 506 -9.16 -6.04 13.88
N LYS A 507 -10.00 -7.07 14.07
CA LYS A 507 -11.40 -7.07 13.62
C LYS A 507 -12.26 -6.08 14.40
N ALA A 508 -12.05 -5.97 15.71
CA ALA A 508 -12.72 -4.96 16.53
C ALA A 508 -12.41 -3.56 16.01
N PHE A 509 -11.13 -3.26 15.80
CA PHE A 509 -10.64 -1.99 15.29
C PHE A 509 -11.21 -1.64 13.92
N ALA A 510 -11.04 -2.54 12.93
CA ALA A 510 -11.53 -2.32 11.57
C ALA A 510 -13.07 -2.23 11.47
N GLY A 511 -13.79 -2.71 12.48
CA GLY A 511 -15.24 -2.57 12.56
C GLY A 511 -15.72 -1.19 12.99
N TYR A 512 -14.84 -0.38 13.60
CA TYR A 512 -15.12 1.01 13.97
C TYR A 512 -14.45 2.02 13.03
N ASP A 513 -13.29 1.68 12.45
CA ASP A 513 -12.51 2.53 11.53
C ASP A 513 -13.23 2.62 10.17
N ALA A 514 -14.23 3.49 10.12
CA ALA A 514 -15.15 3.60 8.99
C ALA A 514 -14.55 4.43 7.85
N ASN A 515 -13.66 5.37 8.18
CA ASN A 515 -12.98 6.22 7.21
C ASN A 515 -11.66 5.59 6.71
N HIS A 516 -11.20 4.50 7.34
CA HIS A 516 -9.99 3.75 7.00
C HIS A 516 -8.70 4.57 7.13
N ASP A 517 -8.65 5.47 8.11
CA ASP A 517 -7.46 6.28 8.40
C ASP A 517 -6.50 5.62 9.40
N GLY A 518 -6.86 4.43 9.91
CA GLY A 518 -6.04 3.66 10.84
C GLY A 518 -6.09 4.18 12.28
N LYS A 519 -7.06 5.03 12.59
CA LYS A 519 -7.29 5.65 13.88
C LYS A 519 -8.76 5.49 14.26
N LEU A 520 -9.07 5.44 15.56
CA LEU A 520 -10.45 5.48 16.04
C LEU A 520 -10.66 6.71 16.89
N THR A 521 -11.46 7.62 16.38
CA THR A 521 -11.93 8.76 17.16
C THR A 521 -13.08 8.35 18.09
N ASP A 522 -13.36 9.17 19.12
CA ASP A 522 -14.55 8.99 19.96
C ASP A 522 -15.85 8.98 19.13
N GLU A 523 -15.87 9.73 18.03
CA GLU A 523 -16.99 9.81 17.09
C GLU A 523 -17.22 8.51 16.32
N GLU A 524 -16.14 7.81 15.93
CA GLU A 524 -16.23 6.51 15.27
C GLU A 524 -16.62 5.39 16.23
N LEU A 525 -16.11 5.42 17.45
CA LEU A 525 -16.48 4.48 18.51
C LEU A 525 -17.93 4.67 18.99
N ASN A 526 -18.44 5.91 19.01
CA ASN A 526 -19.79 6.26 19.45
C ASN A 526 -20.81 6.47 18.32
N GLY A 527 -20.37 6.39 17.06
CA GLY A 527 -21.20 6.57 15.88
C GLY A 527 -22.25 5.47 15.68
N ARG A 528 -23.02 5.57 14.58
CA ARG A 528 -24.03 4.56 14.21
C ARG A 528 -23.43 3.22 13.73
N GLY A 529 -22.10 3.15 13.58
CA GLY A 529 -21.34 1.95 13.28
C GLY A 529 -20.90 1.21 14.55
N GLY A 530 -20.57 -0.07 14.41
CA GLY A 530 -20.08 -0.87 15.53
C GLY A 530 -19.45 -2.16 15.04
N SER A 531 -18.43 -2.63 15.76
CA SER A 531 -17.80 -3.90 15.43
C SER A 531 -18.64 -5.09 15.90
N ARG A 532 -18.77 -6.10 15.02
CA ARG A 532 -19.41 -7.39 15.34
C ARG A 532 -18.45 -8.40 15.98
N SER A 533 -17.22 -8.00 16.23
CA SER A 533 -16.22 -8.79 16.93
C SER A 533 -16.58 -8.95 18.41
N ALA A 534 -16.18 -10.07 19.02
CA ALA A 534 -16.32 -10.29 20.46
C ALA A 534 -15.66 -9.15 21.27
N MET A 535 -14.53 -8.61 20.77
CA MET A 535 -13.79 -7.53 21.43
C MET A 535 -14.29 -6.12 21.06
N GLY A 536 -15.31 -5.99 20.21
CA GLY A 536 -15.84 -4.70 19.79
C GLY A 536 -16.44 -3.88 20.94
N GLY A 537 -17.17 -4.52 21.85
CA GLY A 537 -17.72 -3.85 23.04
C GLY A 537 -16.63 -3.46 24.04
N PHE A 538 -15.61 -4.30 24.18
CA PHE A 538 -14.47 -4.05 25.07
C PHE A 538 -13.63 -2.87 24.60
N LEU A 539 -13.28 -2.82 23.30
CA LEU A 539 -12.49 -1.74 22.71
C LEU A 539 -13.17 -0.38 22.94
N LYS A 540 -14.49 -0.32 22.71
CA LYS A 540 -15.30 0.88 22.96
C LYS A 540 -15.38 1.26 24.44
N GLY A 541 -15.60 0.28 25.32
CA GLY A 541 -15.76 0.52 26.75
C GLY A 541 -14.46 0.92 27.46
N HIS A 542 -13.32 0.46 26.95
CA HIS A 542 -11.99 0.67 27.53
C HIS A 542 -11.10 1.60 26.71
N PHE A 543 -11.67 2.33 25.75
CA PHE A 543 -10.93 3.20 24.83
C PHE A 543 -9.93 4.12 25.55
N LYS A 544 -10.37 4.84 26.59
CA LYS A 544 -9.52 5.74 27.40
C LYS A 544 -8.42 5.04 28.20
N GLU A 545 -8.58 3.75 28.49
CA GLU A 545 -7.58 2.97 29.22
C GLU A 545 -6.55 2.35 28.26
N ILE A 546 -6.90 2.26 26.98
CA ILE A 546 -6.07 1.70 25.91
C ILE A 546 -5.26 2.80 25.22
N ASP A 547 -5.87 3.96 24.99
CA ASP A 547 -5.22 5.23 24.56
C ASP A 547 -4.14 5.60 25.58
N ARG A 548 -2.89 5.33 25.22
CA ARG A 548 -1.74 5.34 26.12
C ARG A 548 -0.96 6.63 25.99
N ASP A 549 -0.95 7.24 24.81
CA ASP A 549 -0.36 8.55 24.60
C ASP A 549 -1.32 9.69 24.99
N GLY A 550 -2.60 9.38 25.18
CA GLY A 550 -3.62 10.28 25.71
C GLY A 550 -4.05 11.34 24.69
N ASP A 551 -3.85 11.06 23.39
CA ASP A 551 -4.20 11.99 22.32
C ASP A 551 -5.70 12.02 22.01
N GLY A 552 -6.49 11.15 22.66
CA GLY A 552 -7.92 11.05 22.49
C GLY A 552 -8.32 10.28 21.23
N ILE A 553 -7.40 9.51 20.65
CA ILE A 553 -7.58 8.67 19.47
C ILE A 553 -7.01 7.28 19.75
N LEU A 554 -7.70 6.22 19.31
CA LEU A 554 -7.16 4.87 19.42
C LEU A 554 -6.37 4.56 18.17
N SER A 555 -5.06 4.41 18.27
CA SER A 555 -4.30 3.83 17.18
C SER A 555 -4.51 2.31 17.11
N ARG A 556 -4.29 1.76 15.92
CA ARG A 556 -4.32 0.30 15.71
C ARG A 556 -3.32 -0.42 16.61
N ASP A 557 -2.16 0.19 16.85
CA ASP A 557 -1.09 -0.38 17.65
C ASP A 557 -1.42 -0.38 19.13
N GLU A 558 -2.13 0.63 19.64
CA GLU A 558 -2.63 0.63 21.01
C GLU A 558 -3.70 -0.43 21.23
N ALA A 559 -4.62 -0.59 20.29
CA ALA A 559 -5.65 -1.63 20.31
C ALA A 559 -5.04 -3.03 20.32
N ILE A 560 -4.08 -3.31 19.42
CA ILE A 560 -3.39 -4.61 19.34
C ILE A 560 -2.47 -4.82 20.53
N GLY A 561 -1.65 -3.83 20.88
CA GLY A 561 -0.73 -3.90 22.00
C GLY A 561 -1.46 -4.12 23.33
N ASN A 562 -2.70 -3.63 23.47
CA ASN A 562 -3.52 -3.95 24.63
C ASN A 562 -3.99 -5.41 24.64
N ALA A 563 -4.43 -5.95 23.51
CA ALA A 563 -4.77 -7.37 23.39
C ALA A 563 -3.57 -8.27 23.71
N GLU A 564 -2.37 -7.90 23.25
CA GLU A 564 -1.13 -8.62 23.58
C GLU A 564 -0.77 -8.55 25.06
N ARG A 565 -0.97 -7.41 25.72
CA ARG A 565 -0.78 -7.30 27.19
C ARG A 565 -1.79 -8.12 27.97
N MET A 566 -3.03 -8.23 27.48
CA MET A 566 -4.03 -9.09 28.08
C MET A 566 -3.64 -10.56 27.91
N PHE A 567 -3.16 -10.93 26.73
CA PHE A 567 -2.66 -12.27 26.42
C PHE A 567 -1.49 -12.68 27.30
N ALA A 568 -0.43 -11.85 27.36
CA ALA A 568 0.78 -12.13 28.13
C ALA A 568 0.54 -12.22 29.64
N LYS A 569 -0.56 -11.64 30.16
CA LYS A 569 -0.96 -11.81 31.56
C LYS A 569 -1.58 -13.19 31.86
N MET A 570 -2.04 -13.89 30.82
CA MET A 570 -2.75 -15.16 30.91
C MET A 570 -1.87 -16.34 30.50
N ASP A 571 -1.04 -16.16 29.46
CA ASP A 571 -0.01 -17.09 29.01
C ASP A 571 1.13 -17.09 30.05
N SER A 572 1.03 -17.96 31.04
CA SER A 572 1.90 -17.97 32.20
C SER A 572 3.19 -18.75 31.95
N ASN A 573 3.17 -19.67 31.00
CA ASN A 573 4.33 -20.46 30.61
C ASN A 573 5.06 -19.88 29.37
N GLU A 574 4.53 -18.80 28.79
CA GLU A 574 5.05 -18.08 27.63
C GLU A 574 5.18 -18.97 26.38
N ASP A 575 4.29 -19.94 26.23
CA ASP A 575 4.29 -20.87 25.08
C ASP A 575 3.55 -20.33 23.84
N GLY A 576 2.98 -19.13 23.95
CA GLY A 576 2.24 -18.46 22.88
C GLY A 576 0.79 -18.91 22.78
N ASN A 577 0.30 -19.69 23.75
CA ASN A 577 -1.09 -20.11 23.88
C ASN A 577 -1.58 -19.96 25.32
N ILE A 578 -2.90 -19.85 25.49
CA ILE A 578 -3.54 -19.94 26.80
C ILE A 578 -4.29 -21.28 26.83
N SER A 579 -3.73 -22.20 27.58
CA SER A 579 -4.29 -23.54 27.79
C SER A 579 -5.52 -23.52 28.71
N PRO A 580 -6.37 -24.57 28.68
CA PRO A 580 -7.45 -24.76 29.66
C PRO A 580 -6.95 -24.70 31.11
N GLU A 581 -5.76 -25.25 31.37
CA GLU A 581 -5.11 -25.25 32.67
C GLU A 581 -4.76 -23.82 33.14
N GLU A 582 -4.28 -22.96 32.25
CA GLU A 582 -3.97 -21.55 32.56
C GLU A 582 -5.23 -20.69 32.73
N LEU A 583 -6.29 -20.97 31.96
CA LEU A 583 -7.62 -20.37 32.16
C LEU A 583 -8.19 -20.75 33.53
N GLU A 584 -8.09 -22.03 33.93
CA GLU A 584 -8.54 -22.49 35.24
C GLU A 584 -7.69 -21.92 36.39
N ALA A 585 -6.37 -21.89 36.24
CA ALA A 585 -5.47 -21.32 37.24
C ALA A 585 -5.77 -19.84 37.48
N SER A 586 -6.11 -19.09 36.42
CA SER A 586 -6.46 -17.68 36.49
C SER A 586 -7.86 -17.43 37.08
N ARG A 587 -8.80 -18.38 36.97
CA ARG A 587 -10.13 -18.32 37.62
C ARG A 587 -10.07 -18.54 39.14
N ARG A 588 -8.99 -19.13 39.65
CA ARG A 588 -8.78 -19.45 41.08
C ARG A 588 -8.02 -18.36 41.85
N LYS A 589 -7.46 -17.36 41.14
CA LYS A 589 -6.85 -16.16 41.70
C LYS A 589 -7.89 -15.05 41.79
#